data_AF-A0A2D4KYU9-F1
#
_entry.id   AF-A0A2D4KYU9-F1
#
_cell.length_a   1.000
_cell.length_b   1.000
_cell.length_c   1.000
_cell.angle_alpha   90.00
_cell.angle_beta   90.00
_cell.angle_gamma   90.00
#
_symmetry.space_group_name_H-M   'P 1'
#
loop_
_entity.id
_entity.type
_entity.pdbx_description
1 polymer ?
#
loop_
_entity_poly.entity_id
_entity_poly.type
_entity_poly.pdbx_seq_one_letter_code
_entity_poly.pdbx_strand_id
1 'polypeptide(L)'
;KKPYIQLKDADGRPDKIVAEEAWENHLKRNDSIIVDIFHGLFKSTLVCPECAKISVTFDPFCYLTLPLPMKKERSLEVYLVRLDPLSKPMQYKVVVPKIGNIQDLCIALSTLSGVASDKMIVTD
;
A
#
# COMPACT_ATOMS: atom_id res chain seq x y z
N LYS A 1 -28.68 27.80 8.45
CA LYS A 1 -27.56 27.10 9.13
C LYS A 1 -27.53 25.67 8.60
N LYS A 2 -26.41 25.17 8.06
CA LYS A 2 -26.38 23.79 7.53
C LYS A 2 -26.54 22.78 8.69
N PRO A 3 -27.44 21.78 8.59
CA PRO A 3 -27.65 20.82 9.67
C PRO A 3 -26.43 19.91 9.84
N TYR A 4 -26.05 19.63 11.10
CA TYR A 4 -25.08 18.58 11.39
C TYR A 4 -25.76 17.23 11.21
N ILE A 5 -25.18 16.37 10.37
CA ILE A 5 -25.66 15.02 10.14
C ILE A 5 -24.52 14.09 10.53
N GLN A 6 -24.76 13.26 11.54
CA GLN A 6 -23.80 12.26 11.97
C GLN A 6 -23.74 11.15 10.90
N LEU A 7 -22.54 10.85 10.42
CA LEU A 7 -22.31 9.70 9.55
C LEU A 7 -22.58 8.43 10.37
N LYS A 8 -23.50 7.60 9.86
CA LYS A 8 -23.85 6.32 10.48
C LYS A 8 -23.06 5.21 9.81
N ASP A 9 -22.59 4.27 10.62
CA ASP A 9 -22.06 3.01 10.14
C ASP A 9 -23.20 2.21 9.45
N ALA A 10 -22.84 1.29 8.58
CA ALA A 10 -23.83 0.41 7.96
C ALA A 10 -24.50 -0.49 9.01
N ASP A 11 -23.78 -0.89 10.07
CA ASP A 11 -24.28 -1.75 11.16
C ASP A 11 -25.00 -3.01 10.64
N GLY A 12 -24.48 -3.60 9.55
CA GLY A 12 -25.04 -4.79 8.92
C GLY A 12 -26.26 -4.55 8.01
N ARG A 13 -26.69 -3.30 7.82
CA ARG A 13 -27.75 -2.95 6.88
C ARG A 13 -27.29 -3.12 5.42
N PRO A 14 -28.21 -3.32 4.46
CA PRO A 14 -27.85 -3.46 3.06
C PRO A 14 -27.17 -2.21 2.50
N ASP A 15 -26.08 -2.40 1.75
CA ASP A 15 -25.28 -1.33 1.14
C ASP A 15 -26.15 -0.28 0.43
N LYS A 16 -27.12 -0.72 -0.38
CA LYS A 16 -28.00 0.17 -1.15
C LYS A 16 -28.73 1.18 -0.26
N ILE A 17 -29.27 0.74 0.87
CA ILE A 17 -30.03 1.60 1.78
C ILE A 17 -29.11 2.61 2.45
N VAL A 18 -27.94 2.17 2.91
CA VAL A 18 -26.97 3.04 3.59
C VAL A 18 -26.35 4.04 2.60
N ALA A 19 -26.12 3.62 1.36
CA ALA A 19 -25.65 4.48 0.28
C ALA A 19 -26.67 5.58 -0.09
N GLU A 20 -27.95 5.22 -0.24
CA GLU A 20 -29.04 6.17 -0.50
C GLU A 20 -29.16 7.18 0.64
N GLU A 21 -29.17 6.73 1.90
CA GLU A 21 -29.18 7.60 3.08
C GLU A 21 -27.97 8.56 3.10
N ALA A 22 -26.76 8.05 2.82
CA ALA A 22 -25.55 8.85 2.79
C ALA A 22 -25.58 9.90 1.68
N TRP A 23 -26.08 9.55 0.50
CA TRP A 23 -26.22 10.48 -0.63
C TRP A 23 -27.26 11.56 -0.35
N GLU A 24 -28.43 11.20 0.17
CA GLU A 24 -29.44 12.18 0.59
C GLU A 24 -28.90 13.16 1.63
N ASN A 25 -28.12 12.64 2.59
CA ASN A 25 -27.51 13.47 3.63
C ASN A 25 -26.42 14.40 3.08
N HIS A 26 -25.67 13.95 2.07
CA HIS A 26 -24.73 14.78 1.33
C HIS A 26 -25.46 15.93 0.60
N LEU A 27 -26.55 15.63 -0.11
CA LEU A 27 -27.36 16.61 -0.85
C LEU A 27 -28.01 17.66 0.07
N LYS A 28 -28.47 17.28 1.27
CA LYS A 28 -29.01 18.24 2.27
C LYS A 28 -28.04 19.37 2.64
N ARG A 29 -26.74 19.18 2.42
CA ARG A 29 -25.68 20.16 2.74
C ARG A 29 -24.98 20.72 1.51
N ASN A 30 -24.98 19.97 0.41
CA ASN A 30 -24.22 20.23 -0.80
C ASN A 30 -25.13 19.98 -2.01
N ASP A 31 -25.78 21.05 -2.47
CA ASP A 31 -26.67 21.04 -3.63
C ASP A 31 -26.16 22.11 -4.61
N SER A 32 -25.47 21.65 -5.65
CA SER A 32 -24.85 22.54 -6.65
C SER A 32 -24.50 21.77 -7.91
N ILE A 33 -24.34 22.49 -9.02
CA ILE A 33 -23.92 21.92 -10.31
C ILE A 33 -22.61 21.13 -10.24
N ILE A 34 -21.71 21.47 -9.30
CA ILE A 34 -20.47 20.71 -9.09
C ILE A 34 -20.76 19.32 -8.52
N VAL A 35 -21.74 19.22 -7.62
CA VAL A 35 -22.18 17.93 -7.06
C VAL A 35 -22.79 17.07 -8.15
N ASP A 36 -23.66 17.66 -8.97
CA ASP A 36 -24.33 16.93 -10.06
C ASP A 36 -23.35 16.37 -11.10
N ILE A 37 -22.30 17.14 -11.42
CA ILE A 37 -21.34 16.77 -12.48
C ILE A 37 -20.22 15.87 -11.96
N PHE A 38 -19.68 16.16 -10.77
CA PHE A 38 -18.40 15.59 -10.34
C PHE A 38 -18.50 14.67 -9.14
N HIS A 39 -19.58 14.72 -8.35
CA HIS A 39 -19.62 13.95 -7.12
C HIS A 39 -20.08 12.51 -7.36
N GLY A 40 -19.38 11.58 -6.71
CA GLY A 40 -19.78 10.18 -6.57
C GLY A 40 -19.74 9.75 -5.11
N LEU A 41 -19.89 8.44 -4.87
CA LEU A 41 -19.93 7.86 -3.53
C LEU A 41 -19.00 6.64 -3.45
N PHE A 42 -18.07 6.63 -2.50
CA PHE A 42 -17.26 5.47 -2.17
C PHE A 42 -17.98 4.57 -1.17
N LYS A 43 -17.71 3.26 -1.20
CA LYS A 43 -17.96 2.35 -0.07
C LYS A 43 -16.64 2.13 0.68
N SER A 44 -16.46 2.79 1.81
CA SER A 44 -15.28 2.65 2.65
C SER A 44 -15.51 1.51 3.65
N THR A 45 -14.61 0.52 3.68
CA THR A 45 -14.66 -0.58 4.65
C THR A 45 -13.38 -0.57 5.46
N LEU A 46 -13.50 -0.29 6.75
CA LEU A 46 -12.39 -0.32 7.70
C LEU A 46 -12.50 -1.57 8.56
N VAL A 47 -11.38 -2.27 8.70
CA VAL A 47 -11.25 -3.45 9.58
C VAL A 47 -10.25 -3.10 10.66
N CYS A 48 -10.68 -3.09 11.92
CA CYS A 48 -9.78 -2.89 13.04
C CYS A 48 -8.84 -4.11 13.20
N PRO A 49 -7.51 -3.93 13.17
CA PRO A 49 -6.57 -5.05 13.28
C PRO A 49 -6.52 -5.70 14.67
N GLU A 50 -7.02 -5.01 15.71
CA GLU A 50 -6.99 -5.50 17.09
C GLU A 50 -8.27 -6.26 17.48
N CYS A 51 -9.44 -5.73 17.13
CA CYS A 51 -10.74 -6.29 17.54
C CYS A 51 -11.58 -6.87 16.39
N ALA A 52 -11.05 -6.86 15.16
CA ALA A 52 -11.73 -7.32 13.94
C ALA A 52 -13.08 -6.64 13.65
N LYS A 53 -13.42 -5.54 14.34
CA LYS A 53 -14.62 -4.76 14.03
C LYS A 53 -14.55 -4.25 12.60
N ILE A 54 -15.60 -4.52 11.84
CA ILE A 54 -15.80 -4.01 10.48
C ILE A 54 -16.71 -2.80 10.57
N SER A 55 -16.26 -1.68 10.01
CA SER A 55 -17.02 -0.44 9.89
C SER A 55 -17.17 -0.10 8.41
N VAL A 56 -18.40 0.13 7.97
CA VAL A 56 -18.71 0.43 6.57
C VAL A 56 -19.41 1.78 6.48
N THR A 57 -18.83 2.70 5.73
CA THR A 57 -19.38 4.04 5.47
C THR A 57 -19.49 4.30 3.98
N PHE A 58 -20.34 5.25 3.61
CA PHE A 58 -20.49 5.72 2.24
C PHE A 58 -20.11 7.19 2.16
N ASP A 59 -19.01 7.48 1.45
CA ASP A 59 -18.31 8.76 1.53
C ASP A 59 -18.33 9.49 0.18
N PRO A 60 -18.84 10.73 0.11
CA PRO A 60 -18.85 11.51 -1.13
C PRO A 60 -17.43 11.88 -1.58
N PHE A 61 -17.16 11.82 -2.89
CA PHE A 61 -15.89 12.26 -3.50
C PHE A 61 -16.15 13.07 -4.77
N CYS A 62 -15.21 13.92 -5.19
CA CYS A 62 -15.31 14.69 -6.44
C CYS A 62 -14.14 14.47 -7.43
N TYR A 63 -13.18 13.62 -7.07
CA TYR A 63 -12.10 13.15 -7.93
C TYR A 63 -11.54 11.82 -7.38
N LEU A 64 -10.76 11.12 -8.21
CA LEU A 64 -10.10 9.87 -7.83
C LEU A 64 -8.58 10.07 -7.82
N THR A 65 -7.93 9.67 -6.73
CA THR A 65 -6.47 9.51 -6.68
C THR A 65 -6.14 8.05 -6.97
N LEU A 66 -5.47 7.79 -8.09
CA LEU A 66 -5.09 6.44 -8.49
C LEU A 66 -3.62 6.18 -8.14
N PRO A 67 -3.30 5.10 -7.41
CA PRO A 67 -1.92 4.74 -7.14
C PRO A 67 -1.26 4.22 -8.43
N LEU A 68 -0.06 4.71 -8.70
CA LEU A 68 0.75 4.16 -9.78
C LEU A 68 1.35 2.81 -9.34
N PRO A 69 1.49 1.82 -10.25
CA PRO A 69 2.22 0.60 -9.96
C PRO A 69 3.68 0.91 -9.59
N MET A 70 3.99 0.81 -8.30
CA MET A 70 5.36 1.01 -7.82
C MET A 70 6.07 -0.35 -7.75
N LYS A 71 7.18 -0.48 -8.49
CA LYS A 71 8.10 -1.60 -8.28
C LYS A 71 8.65 -1.52 -6.86
N LYS A 72 8.33 -2.50 -6.03
CA LYS A 72 8.80 -2.63 -4.65
C LYS A 72 10.25 -3.12 -4.56
N GLU A 73 10.82 -3.53 -5.67
CA GLU A 73 12.16 -4.08 -5.77
C GLU A 73 13.07 -3.19 -6.62
N ARG A 74 14.37 -3.29 -6.39
CA ARG A 74 15.44 -2.71 -7.19
C ARG A 74 16.46 -3.79 -7.54
N SER A 75 17.14 -3.59 -8.66
CA SER A 75 18.31 -4.40 -9.01
C SER A 75 19.57 -3.70 -8.53
N LEU A 76 20.43 -4.44 -7.81
CA LEU A 76 21.76 -4.00 -7.43
C LEU A 76 22.81 -4.85 -8.12
N GLU A 77 23.92 -4.23 -8.48
CA GLU A 77 25.11 -4.93 -8.99
C GLU A 77 26.17 -4.89 -7.88
N VAL A 78 26.64 -6.07 -7.48
CA VAL A 78 27.59 -6.23 -6.38
C VAL A 78 28.73 -7.16 -6.79
N TYR A 79 29.92 -6.91 -6.27
CA TYR A 79 31.06 -7.80 -6.45
C TYR A 79 31.20 -8.70 -5.23
N LEU A 80 31.20 -10.00 -5.44
CA LEU A 80 31.57 -10.97 -4.42
C LEU A 80 33.07 -11.27 -4.55
N VAL A 81 33.83 -10.81 -3.55
CA VAL A 81 35.26 -11.13 -3.42
C VAL A 81 35.41 -12.22 -2.38
N ARG A 82 35.93 -13.38 -2.78
CA ARG A 82 36.19 -14.51 -1.87
C ARG A 82 37.52 -14.29 -1.14
N LEU A 83 37.66 -14.91 0.03
CA LEU A 83 38.90 -14.87 0.81
C LEU A 83 40.07 -15.58 0.11
N ASP A 84 39.77 -16.58 -0.73
CA ASP A 84 40.76 -17.28 -1.53
C ASP A 84 41.38 -16.32 -2.58
N PRO A 85 42.70 -16.05 -2.52
CA PRO A 85 43.36 -15.09 -3.41
C PRO A 85 43.43 -15.54 -4.88
N LEU A 86 43.22 -16.84 -5.17
CA LEU A 86 43.15 -17.34 -6.54
C LEU A 86 41.75 -17.15 -7.16
N SER A 87 40.73 -16.97 -6.33
CA SER A 87 39.36 -16.74 -6.77
C SER A 87 39.19 -15.30 -7.27
N LYS A 88 38.83 -15.16 -8.55
CA LYS A 88 38.55 -13.84 -9.13
C LYS A 88 37.26 -13.25 -8.53
N PRO A 89 37.20 -11.94 -8.28
CA PRO A 89 35.95 -11.25 -7.97
C PRO A 89 34.88 -11.55 -9.02
N MET A 90 33.66 -11.86 -8.57
CA MET A 90 32.54 -12.16 -9.46
C MET A 90 31.44 -11.11 -9.26
N GLN A 91 30.96 -10.54 -10.36
CA GLN A 91 29.84 -9.60 -10.33
C GLN A 91 28.51 -10.36 -10.33
N TYR A 92 27.59 -9.96 -9.45
CA TYR A 92 26.24 -10.47 -9.39
C TYR A 92 25.24 -9.34 -9.52
N LYS A 93 24.15 -9.63 -10.24
CA LYS A 93 22.97 -8.78 -10.29
C LYS A 93 21.89 -9.41 -9.42
N VAL A 94 21.52 -8.72 -8.34
CA VAL A 94 20.56 -9.20 -7.34
C VAL A 94 19.35 -8.29 -7.29
N VAL A 95 18.17 -8.88 -7.12
CA VAL A 95 16.92 -8.15 -6.92
C VAL A 95 16.63 -8.13 -5.43
N VAL A 96 16.45 -6.94 -4.88
CA VAL A 96 16.21 -6.72 -3.44
C VAL A 96 15.06 -5.73 -3.23
N PRO A 97 14.39 -5.75 -2.07
CA PRO A 97 13.41 -4.72 -1.72
C PRO A 97 14.02 -3.32 -1.79
N LYS A 98 13.24 -2.34 -2.28
CA LYS A 98 13.63 -0.91 -2.26
C LYS A 98 13.72 -0.36 -0.84
N ILE A 99 12.82 -0.82 0.02
CA ILE A 99 12.78 -0.49 1.45
C ILE A 99 13.15 -1.79 2.18
N GLY A 100 14.45 -2.04 2.28
CA GLY A 100 15.02 -3.23 2.88
C GLY A 100 16.33 -2.89 3.60
N ASN A 101 16.99 -3.89 4.16
CA ASN A 101 18.26 -3.76 4.85
C ASN A 101 19.36 -4.60 4.17
N ILE A 102 20.59 -4.54 4.68
CA ILE A 102 21.74 -5.26 4.10
C ILE A 102 21.58 -6.78 4.20
N GLN A 103 20.82 -7.29 5.18
CA GLN A 103 20.55 -8.72 5.29
C GLN A 103 19.79 -9.24 4.06
N ASP A 104 18.84 -8.46 3.52
CA ASP A 104 18.10 -8.83 2.31
C ASP A 104 19.05 -9.03 1.11
N LEU A 105 20.08 -8.18 1.01
CA LEU A 105 21.13 -8.31 0.00
C LEU A 105 21.95 -9.59 0.20
N CYS A 106 22.40 -9.85 1.42
CA CYS A 106 23.18 -11.05 1.73
C CYS A 106 22.40 -12.35 1.49
N ILE A 107 21.11 -12.38 1.84
CA ILE A 107 20.22 -13.54 1.59
C ILE A 107 20.04 -13.76 0.08
N ALA A 108 19.74 -12.68 -0.67
CA ALA A 108 19.58 -12.76 -2.11
C ALA A 108 20.86 -13.24 -2.81
N LEU A 109 22.02 -12.70 -2.41
CA LEU A 109 23.32 -13.09 -2.95
C LEU A 109 23.72 -14.52 -2.53
N SER A 110 23.36 -14.94 -1.32
CA SER A 110 23.64 -16.28 -0.80
C SER A 110 23.02 -17.37 -1.69
N THR A 111 21.79 -17.13 -2.14
CA THR A 111 21.05 -18.04 -3.02
C THR A 111 21.74 -18.23 -4.38
N LEU A 112 22.40 -17.18 -4.90
CA LEU A 112 23.08 -17.21 -6.20
C LEU A 112 24.53 -17.67 -6.12
N SER A 113 25.23 -17.36 -5.03
CA SER A 113 26.67 -17.59 -4.88
C SER A 113 27.04 -18.88 -4.16
N GLY A 114 26.06 -19.51 -3.48
CA GLY A 114 26.25 -20.67 -2.62
C GLY A 114 27.00 -20.37 -1.32
N VAL A 115 27.31 -19.10 -1.04
CA VAL A 115 27.96 -18.65 0.20
C VAL A 115 26.86 -18.31 1.20
N ALA A 116 26.96 -18.79 2.44
CA ALA A 116 25.96 -18.48 3.45
C ALA A 116 25.98 -16.99 3.85
N SER A 117 24.80 -16.39 4.05
CA SER A 117 24.66 -14.95 4.30
C SER A 117 25.36 -14.45 5.57
N ASP A 118 25.48 -15.32 6.58
CA ASP A 118 26.20 -15.09 7.84
C ASP A 118 27.72 -15.05 7.69
N LYS A 119 28.25 -15.51 6.55
CA LYS A 119 29.68 -15.47 6.19
C LYS A 119 30.01 -14.34 5.23
N MET A 120 29.11 -13.38 5.04
CA MET A 120 29.30 -12.23 4.18
C MET A 120 29.54 -10.97 5.00
N ILE A 121 30.47 -10.13 4.55
CA ILE A 121 30.68 -8.78 5.06
C ILE A 121 30.45 -7.84 3.88
N VAL A 122 29.64 -6.80 4.08
CA VAL A 122 29.32 -5.81 3.05
C VAL A 122 30.12 -4.55 3.34
N THR A 123 30.84 -4.07 2.33
CA THR A 123 31.62 -2.83 2.32
C THR A 123 31.18 -1.98 1.15
N ASP A 124 31.33 -0.66 1.26
CA ASP A 124 31.17 0.32 0.18
C ASP A 124 32.40 0.42 -0.72
#